data_AF-A0A1X9QAI1-F1
#
_entry.id   AF-A0A1X9QAI1-F1
#
_cell.length_a   1.000
_cell.length_b   1.000
_cell.length_c   1.000
_cell.angle_alpha   90.00
_cell.angle_beta   90.00
_cell.angle_gamma   90.00
#
_symmetry.space_group_name_H-M   'P 1'
#
loop_
_entity.id
_entity.type
_entity.pdbx_description
1 polymer ?
#
loop_
_entity_poly.entity_id
_entity_poly.type
_entity_poly.pdbx_seq_one_letter_code
_entity_poly.pdbx_strand_id
1 'polypeptide(L)'
;MYGIREDICRMLSEQYPAETPLNLIIWTPADIEALADGMEYSFSEHDVRAVLERMDTIPEEQRLESGVSAGLVMALIDQVKENGQRVTVPVDLLETLLITAEQALWDREWTARDRNLPVPESVMRRLADTAKVRALLKS
;
A
#
# COMPACT_ATOMS: atom_id res chain seq x y z
N MET A 1 12.61 15.99 1.38
CA MET A 1 13.22 16.12 0.05
C MET A 1 13.41 14.75 -0.55
N TYR A 2 12.54 14.39 -1.48
CA TYR A 2 12.64 13.19 -2.29
C TYR A 2 12.88 13.57 -3.75
N GLY A 3 13.75 12.86 -4.45
CA GLY A 3 14.12 13.16 -5.83
C GLY A 3 15.52 12.69 -6.17
N ILE A 4 16.01 13.11 -7.34
CA ILE A 4 17.37 12.80 -7.77
C ILE A 4 18.37 13.71 -7.06
N ARG A 5 19.59 13.20 -6.86
CA ARG A 5 20.69 13.90 -6.18
C ARG A 5 20.85 15.34 -6.66
N GLU A 6 20.82 15.57 -7.98
CA GLU A 6 21.05 16.88 -8.57
C GLU A 6 19.95 17.89 -8.21
N ASP A 7 18.69 17.45 -8.22
CA ASP A 7 17.56 18.29 -7.82
C ASP A 7 17.62 18.62 -6.32
N ILE A 8 17.90 17.62 -5.49
CA ILE A 8 18.03 17.81 -4.03
C ILE A 8 19.18 18.77 -3.72
N CYS A 9 20.36 18.60 -4.34
CA CYS A 9 21.50 19.49 -4.14
C CYS A 9 21.21 20.93 -4.57
N ARG A 10 20.50 21.12 -5.69
CA ARG A 10 20.05 22.44 -6.14
C ARG A 10 19.10 23.06 -5.12
N MET A 11 18.06 22.34 -4.70
CA MET A 11 17.09 22.86 -3.73
C MET A 11 17.75 23.21 -2.39
N LEU A 12 18.68 22.38 -1.90
CA LEU A 12 19.44 22.68 -0.67
C LEU A 12 20.27 23.96 -0.81
N SER A 13 20.87 24.18 -1.99
CA SER A 13 21.67 25.38 -2.27
C SER A 13 20.81 26.65 -2.41
N GLU A 14 19.56 26.51 -2.85
CA GLU A 14 18.60 27.62 -2.95
C GLU A 14 17.99 27.98 -1.58
N GLN A 15 17.72 26.98 -0.75
CA GLN A 15 17.01 27.15 0.52
C GLN A 15 17.93 27.52 1.69
N TYR A 16 19.20 27.12 1.65
CA TYR A 16 20.12 27.33 2.76
C TYR A 16 21.39 28.08 2.30
N PRO A 17 21.79 29.17 2.99
CA PRO A 17 23.03 29.86 2.70
C PRO A 17 24.24 28.96 2.91
N ALA A 18 25.26 29.09 2.07
CA ALA A 18 26.50 28.31 2.14
C ALA A 18 27.24 28.40 3.49
N GLU A 19 26.97 29.43 4.29
CA GLU A 19 27.58 29.64 5.60
C GLU A 19 26.86 28.93 6.75
N THR A 20 25.71 28.30 6.49
CA THR A 20 24.97 27.56 7.52
C THR A 20 25.41 26.10 7.49
N PRO A 21 26.05 25.56 8.56
CA PRO A 21 26.40 24.15 8.60
C PRO A 21 25.13 23.30 8.66
N LEU A 22 24.95 22.43 7.68
CA LEU A 22 23.83 21.52 7.59
C LEU A 22 24.27 20.10 7.97
N ASN A 23 23.46 19.43 8.79
CA ASN A 23 23.58 18.00 9.00
C ASN A 23 22.55 17.28 8.12
N LEU A 24 23.02 16.40 7.23
CA LEU A 24 22.17 15.72 6.27
C LEU A 24 22.04 14.24 6.64
N ILE A 25 20.81 13.79 6.80
CA ILE A 25 20.47 12.36 6.89
C ILE A 25 19.96 11.93 5.52
N ILE A 26 20.66 10.98 4.89
CA ILE A 26 20.31 10.45 3.58
C ILE A 26 19.64 9.11 3.79
N TRP A 27 18.43 8.96 3.25
CA TRP A 27 17.69 7.72 3.21
C TRP A 27 17.70 7.19 1.79
N THR A 28 18.19 5.98 1.61
CA THR A 28 18.20 5.28 0.33
C THR A 28 17.17 4.15 0.32
N PRO A 29 16.75 3.67 -0.88
CA PRO A 29 15.91 2.48 -0.98
C PRO A 29 16.46 1.28 -0.19
N ALA A 30 17.77 1.07 -0.22
CA ALA A 30 18.43 -0.01 0.51
C ALA A 30 18.31 0.13 2.03
N ASP A 31 18.28 1.36 2.57
CA ASP A 31 18.07 1.59 4.00
C ASP A 31 16.64 1.26 4.43
N ILE A 32 15.66 1.56 3.58
CA ILE A 32 14.25 1.20 3.82
C ILE A 32 14.07 -0.31 3.74
N GLU A 33 14.68 -0.96 2.74
CA GLU A 33 14.67 -2.41 2.60
C GLU A 33 15.34 -3.09 3.79
N ALA A 34 16.47 -2.58 4.28
CA ALA A 34 17.14 -3.11 5.46
C ALA A 34 16.31 -2.93 6.75
N LEU A 35 15.51 -1.87 6.85
CA LEU A 35 14.56 -1.68 7.96
C LEU A 35 13.34 -2.60 7.85
N ALA A 36 12.92 -2.92 6.63
CA ALA A 36 11.86 -3.87 6.36
C ALA A 36 12.35 -5.33 6.44
N ASP A 37 13.66 -5.57 6.42
CA ASP A 37 14.26 -6.90 6.51
C ASP A 37 13.97 -7.52 7.88
N GLY A 38 13.30 -8.67 7.87
CA GLY A 38 12.75 -9.31 9.07
C GLY A 38 11.24 -9.10 9.29
N MET A 39 10.55 -8.36 8.43
CA MET A 39 9.09 -8.35 8.39
C MET A 39 8.54 -9.60 7.67
N GLU A 40 7.38 -10.11 8.08
CA GLU A 40 6.75 -11.31 7.49
C GLU A 40 6.32 -11.13 6.01
N TYR A 41 6.38 -9.91 5.46
CA TYR A 41 5.84 -9.57 4.15
C TYR A 41 6.94 -9.15 3.18
N SER A 42 6.78 -9.52 1.91
CA SER A 42 7.65 -9.04 0.84
C SER A 42 7.41 -7.54 0.61
N PHE A 43 8.40 -6.72 0.93
CA PHE A 43 8.38 -5.30 0.68
C PHE A 43 8.72 -5.04 -0.79
N SER A 44 7.82 -4.42 -1.56
CA SER A 44 8.03 -4.20 -3.00
C SER A 44 8.74 -2.87 -3.28
N GLU A 45 9.34 -2.73 -4.47
CA GLU A 45 9.94 -1.46 -4.91
C GLU A 45 8.93 -0.29 -4.92
N HIS A 46 7.63 -0.61 -5.15
CA HIS A 46 6.56 0.38 -5.06
C HIS A 46 6.36 0.88 -3.63
N ASP A 47 6.40 -0.02 -2.64
CA ASP A 47 6.26 0.32 -1.22
C ASP A 47 7.45 1.15 -0.73
N VAL A 48 8.68 0.80 -1.15
CA VAL A 48 9.89 1.57 -0.87
C VAL A 48 9.75 3.01 -1.38
N ARG A 49 9.31 3.16 -2.64
CA ARG A 49 9.07 4.47 -3.25
C ARG A 49 8.00 5.26 -2.49
N ALA A 50 6.89 4.61 -2.15
CA ALA A 50 5.80 5.24 -1.41
C ALA A 50 6.23 5.73 -0.02
N VAL A 51 7.07 4.97 0.69
CA VAL A 51 7.65 5.41 1.98
C VAL A 51 8.53 6.65 1.79
N LEU A 52 9.42 6.64 0.80
CA LEU A 52 10.32 7.76 0.52
C LEU A 52 9.56 9.03 0.09
N GLU A 53 8.52 8.91 -0.72
CA GLU A 53 7.63 10.02 -1.07
C GLU A 53 6.90 10.56 0.17
N ARG A 54 6.45 9.68 1.06
CA ARG A 54 5.75 10.09 2.29
C ARG A 54 6.68 10.79 3.28
N MET A 55 7.97 10.46 3.28
CA MET A 55 8.99 11.22 4.03
C MET A 55 9.16 12.66 3.51
N ASP A 56 8.81 12.93 2.25
CA ASP A 56 8.80 14.29 1.69
C ASP A 56 7.61 15.12 2.20
N THR A 57 6.51 14.47 2.58
CA THR A 57 5.32 15.14 3.12
C THR A 57 5.45 15.57 4.59
N ILE A 58 6.54 15.18 5.27
CA ILE A 58 6.81 15.57 6.65
C ILE A 58 7.14 17.08 6.70
N PRO A 59 6.51 17.86 7.60
CA PRO A 59 6.78 19.30 7.74
C PRO A 59 8.27 19.60 7.93
N GLU A 60 8.73 20.69 7.33
CA GLU A 60 10.14 21.08 7.39
C GLU A 60 10.59 21.35 8.83
N GLU A 61 9.72 21.90 9.69
CA GLU A 61 10.04 22.14 11.10
C GLU A 61 10.41 20.84 11.84
N GLN A 62 9.64 19.76 11.61
CA GLN A 62 9.93 18.46 12.21
C GLN A 62 11.20 17.82 11.63
N ARG A 63 11.48 18.06 10.34
CA ARG A 63 12.71 17.60 9.69
C ARG A 63 13.95 18.32 10.23
N LEU A 64 13.84 19.61 10.55
CA LEU A 64 14.96 20.42 11.03
C LEU A 64 15.25 20.20 12.52
N GLU A 65 14.24 19.97 13.36
CA GLU A 65 14.42 19.80 14.81
C GLU A 65 15.04 18.45 15.18
N SER A 66 14.64 17.35 14.53
CA SER A 66 15.08 16.00 14.92
C SER A 66 15.48 15.09 13.75
N GLY A 67 15.30 15.53 12.51
CA GLY A 67 15.45 14.66 11.35
C GLY A 67 14.37 13.57 11.26
N VAL A 68 14.39 12.81 10.18
CA VAL A 68 13.52 11.63 10.03
C VAL A 68 14.20 10.46 10.75
N SER A 69 13.70 10.09 11.93
CA SER A 69 14.21 8.98 12.72
C SER A 69 13.79 7.63 12.14
N ALA A 70 14.57 6.57 12.43
CA ALA A 70 14.21 5.21 12.01
C ALA A 70 12.84 4.76 12.55
N GLY A 71 12.45 5.19 13.76
CA GLY A 71 11.12 4.91 14.32
C GLY A 71 9.99 5.56 13.53
N LEU A 72 10.20 6.76 12.99
CA LEU A 72 9.24 7.42 12.11
C LEU A 72 9.14 6.71 10.75
N VAL A 73 10.28 6.26 10.20
CA VAL A 73 10.30 5.45 8.97
C VAL A 73 9.54 4.14 9.17
N MET A 74 9.72 3.46 10.30
CA MET A 74 8.97 2.24 10.63
C MET A 74 7.45 2.50 10.70
N ALA A 75 7.03 3.59 11.33
CA ALA A 75 5.61 3.98 11.35
C ALA A 75 5.06 4.29 9.94
N LEU A 76 5.88 4.88 9.06
CA LEU A 76 5.51 5.11 7.66
C LEU A 76 5.44 3.80 6.87
N ILE A 77 6.32 2.84 7.12
CA ILE A 77 6.25 1.49 6.54
C ILE A 77 4.93 0.82 6.92
N ASP A 78 4.55 0.87 8.20
CA ASP A 78 3.27 0.33 8.67
C ASP A 78 2.06 1.01 7.99
N GLN A 79 2.10 2.34 7.85
CA GLN A 79 1.05 3.08 7.14
C GLN A 79 0.99 2.74 5.64
N VAL A 80 2.14 2.62 4.98
CA VAL A 80 2.20 2.24 3.56
C VAL A 80 1.68 0.82 3.38
N LYS A 81 1.98 -0.10 4.31
CA LYS A 81 1.41 -1.45 4.33
C LYS A 81 -0.12 -1.44 4.46
N GLU A 82 -0.67 -0.70 5.42
CA GLU A 82 -2.13 -0.60 5.61
C GLU A 82 -2.83 -0.02 4.37
N ASN A 83 -2.16 0.90 3.66
CA ASN A 83 -2.70 1.52 2.46
C ASN A 83 -2.47 0.67 1.19
N GLY A 84 -1.35 -0.03 1.08
CA GLY A 84 -1.00 -0.91 -0.05
C GLY A 84 -1.88 -2.16 -0.13
N GLN A 85 -2.50 -2.58 0.98
CA GLN A 85 -3.56 -3.58 0.98
C GLN A 85 -4.86 -3.11 0.31
N ARG A 86 -5.01 -1.81 0.01
CA ARG A 86 -6.21 -1.25 -0.59
C ARG A 86 -5.99 -0.98 -2.07
N VAL A 87 -6.42 -1.94 -2.90
CA VAL A 87 -6.49 -1.72 -4.34
C VAL A 87 -7.72 -0.87 -4.64
N THR A 88 -7.51 0.32 -5.21
CA THR A 88 -8.61 1.15 -5.70
C THR A 88 -9.04 0.62 -7.06
N VAL A 89 -10.28 0.16 -7.17
CA VAL A 89 -10.86 -0.39 -8.40
C VAL A 89 -12.08 0.44 -8.78
N PRO A 90 -12.28 0.80 -10.06
CA PRO A 90 -13.52 1.44 -10.51
C PRO A 90 -14.73 0.58 -10.15
N VAL A 91 -15.78 1.22 -9.65
CA VAL A 91 -17.01 0.55 -9.19
C VAL A 91 -17.61 -0.33 -10.29
N ASP A 92 -17.72 0.18 -11.52
CA ASP A 92 -18.27 -0.55 -12.67
C ASP A 92 -17.47 -1.82 -13.01
N LEU A 93 -16.14 -1.76 -12.86
CA LEU A 93 -15.26 -2.90 -13.10
C LEU A 93 -15.41 -3.94 -11.99
N LEU A 94 -15.48 -3.49 -10.73
CA LEU A 94 -15.71 -4.36 -9.58
C LEU A 94 -17.09 -5.05 -9.66
N GLU A 95 -18.13 -4.33 -10.10
CA GLU A 95 -19.46 -4.90 -10.36
C GLU A 95 -19.42 -5.98 -11.43
N THR A 96 -18.74 -5.73 -12.55
CA THR A 96 -18.60 -6.69 -13.65
C THR A 96 -17.88 -7.96 -13.19
N LEU A 97 -16.79 -7.80 -12.42
CA LEU A 97 -16.06 -8.93 -11.85
C LEU A 97 -16.91 -9.70 -10.83
N LEU A 98 -17.66 -9.00 -10.00
CA LEU A 98 -18.55 -9.61 -9.01
C LEU A 98 -19.66 -10.44 -9.66
N ILE A 99 -20.31 -9.90 -10.70
CA ILE A 99 -21.33 -10.62 -11.47
C ILE A 99 -20.73 -11.89 -12.09
N THR A 100 -19.55 -11.79 -12.71
CA THR A 100 -18.88 -12.92 -13.34
C THR A 100 -18.52 -14.01 -12.32
N ALA A 101 -18.02 -13.60 -11.15
CA ALA A 101 -17.68 -14.50 -10.06
C ALA A 101 -18.91 -15.22 -9.50
N GLU A 102 -20.03 -14.52 -9.32
CA GLU A 102 -21.28 -15.10 -8.85
C GLU A 102 -21.86 -16.10 -9.85
N GLN A 103 -21.87 -15.78 -11.15
CA GLN A 103 -22.31 -16.70 -12.19
C GLN A 103 -21.52 -18.02 -12.16
N ALA A 104 -20.18 -17.93 -12.09
CA ALA A 104 -19.34 -19.11 -12.01
C ALA A 104 -19.54 -19.92 -10.71
N LEU A 105 -19.94 -19.27 -9.61
CA LEU A 105 -20.27 -19.94 -8.35
C LEU A 105 -21.66 -20.60 -8.40
N TRP A 106 -22.66 -19.94 -8.98
CA TRP A 106 -24.00 -20.51 -9.17
C TRP A 106 -23.97 -21.73 -10.06
N ASP A 107 -23.19 -21.74 -11.13
CA ASP A 107 -23.04 -22.92 -11.99
C ASP A 107 -22.56 -24.14 -11.19
N ARG A 108 -21.60 -23.92 -10.27
CA ARG A 108 -21.07 -24.99 -9.40
C ARG A 108 -22.07 -25.43 -8.34
N GLU A 109 -22.80 -24.49 -7.74
CA GLU A 109 -23.85 -24.75 -6.76
C GLU A 109 -25.00 -25.54 -7.39
N TRP A 110 -25.48 -25.11 -8.56
CA TRP A 110 -26.54 -25.77 -9.30
C TRP A 110 -26.12 -27.15 -9.77
N THR A 111 -24.90 -27.33 -10.28
CA THR A 111 -24.38 -28.65 -10.65
C THR A 111 -24.35 -29.61 -9.46
N ALA A 112 -23.97 -29.14 -8.27
CA ALA A 112 -23.98 -29.96 -7.07
C ALA A 112 -25.42 -30.35 -6.68
N ARG A 113 -26.34 -29.38 -6.68
CA ARG A 113 -27.76 -29.61 -6.35
C ARG A 113 -28.46 -30.54 -7.34
N ASP A 114 -28.23 -30.36 -8.64
CA ASP A 114 -28.80 -31.20 -9.70
C ASP A 114 -28.37 -32.66 -9.57
N ARG A 115 -27.14 -32.88 -9.10
CA ARG A 115 -26.58 -34.21 -8.81
C ARG A 115 -26.96 -34.76 -7.43
N ASN A 116 -27.82 -34.08 -6.67
CA ASN A 116 -28.14 -34.38 -5.27
C ASN A 116 -26.89 -34.51 -4.36
N LEU A 117 -25.84 -33.76 -4.68
CA LEU A 117 -24.61 -33.70 -3.90
C LEU A 117 -24.64 -32.48 -2.96
N PRO A 118 -24.01 -32.57 -1.78
CA PRO A 118 -23.83 -31.41 -0.94
C PRO A 118 -22.98 -30.36 -1.66
N VAL A 119 -23.39 -29.09 -1.56
CA VAL A 119 -22.63 -27.97 -2.11
C VAL A 119 -21.28 -27.89 -1.37
N PRO A 120 -20.14 -27.80 -2.07
CA PRO A 120 -18.85 -27.69 -1.42
C PRO A 120 -18.77 -26.48 -0.49
N GLU A 121 -18.18 -26.65 0.69
CA GLU A 121 -18.01 -25.57 1.67
C GLU A 121 -17.25 -24.36 1.10
N SER A 122 -16.28 -24.61 0.23
CA SER A 122 -15.55 -23.55 -0.48
C SER A 122 -16.44 -22.70 -1.39
N VAL A 123 -17.51 -23.27 -1.96
CA VAL A 123 -18.49 -22.53 -2.77
C VAL A 123 -19.40 -21.69 -1.86
N MET A 124 -19.90 -22.28 -0.76
CA MET A 124 -20.73 -21.55 0.22
C MET A 124 -19.99 -20.35 0.84
N ARG A 125 -18.72 -20.53 1.23
CA ARG A 125 -17.90 -19.45 1.76
C ARG A 125 -17.71 -18.33 0.74
N ARG A 126 -17.41 -18.67 -0.51
CA ARG A 126 -17.18 -17.68 -1.58
C ARG A 126 -18.46 -16.93 -1.95
N LEU A 127 -19.63 -17.58 -1.93
CA LEU A 127 -20.93 -16.93 -2.08
C LEU A 127 -21.22 -15.93 -0.94
N ALA A 128 -20.84 -16.27 0.30
CA ALA A 128 -20.95 -15.34 1.42
C ALA A 128 -20.02 -14.14 1.26
N ASP A 129 -18.80 -14.34 0.74
CA ASP A 129 -17.85 -13.25 0.50
C ASP A 129 -18.30 -12.33 -0.65
N THR A 130 -18.85 -12.87 -1.75
CA THR A 130 -19.46 -12.04 -2.81
C THR A 130 -20.65 -11.23 -2.29
N ALA A 131 -21.46 -11.79 -1.38
CA ALA A 131 -22.57 -11.07 -0.75
C ALA A 131 -22.10 -9.89 0.12
N LYS A 132 -20.98 -10.03 0.84
CA LYS A 132 -20.37 -8.91 1.58
C LYS A 132 -19.90 -7.80 0.65
N VAL A 133 -19.20 -8.14 -0.44
CA VAL A 133 -18.75 -7.16 -1.43
C VAL A 133 -19.93 -6.44 -2.06
N ARG A 134 -21.03 -7.15 -2.36
CA ARG A 134 -22.27 -6.54 -2.87
C ARG A 134 -22.90 -5.57 -1.89
N ALA A 135 -22.87 -5.87 -0.58
CA ALA A 135 -23.41 -4.96 0.43
C ALA A 135 -22.61 -3.65 0.49
N LEU A 136 -21.27 -3.73 0.34
CA LEU A 136 -20.38 -2.58 0.30
C LEU A 136 -20.53 -1.73 -0.96
N LEU A 137 -20.93 -2.32 -2.09
CA LEU A 137 -21.21 -1.59 -3.32
C LEU A 137 -22.54 -0.82 -3.30
N LYS A 138 -23.48 -1.24 -2.43
CA LYS A 138 -24.82 -0.63 -2.31
C LYS A 138 -24.91 0.47 -1.24
N SER A 139 -23.85 0.66 -0.44
CA SER A 139 -23.75 1.68 0.61
C SER A 139 -23.16 2.98 0.07
#